data_AF-A0A845A7K3-F1
#
_entry.id   AF-A0A845A7K3-F1
#
_cell.length_a   1.000
_cell.length_b   1.000
_cell.length_c   1.000
_cell.angle_alpha   90.00
_cell.angle_beta   90.00
_cell.angle_gamma   90.00
#
_symmetry.space_group_name_H-M   'P 1'
#
loop_
_entity.id
_entity.type
_entity.pdbx_description
1 polymer ?
#
loop_
_entity_poly.entity_id
_entity_poly.type
_entity_poly.pdbx_seq_one_letter_code
_entity_poly.pdbx_strand_id
1 'polypeptide(L)'
;MNSLCQLAADWRGDCPPAGILAEEKIDGWRALYLRDHTGTARLYTRNGHRIEGTGHILHQLAEMERAAGELMVFDGEFQIDGALSATKKWCESGWKAGGEAGQFFGFDCLTLSEWRSGGTDRSAIDRKAILKDLAETAQSDAWEWRPGSRGRDDLLPPVVILPDLWCFDAGDVLTEARRVWAQGGEGLMLKDAEAGYQRARVKAWQKVKQGGPWSR
;
A
#
# COMPACT_ATOMS: atom_id res chain seq x y z
N MET A 1 -20.80 0.95 -10.11
CA MET A 1 -19.40 0.71 -10.55
C MET A 1 -18.61 0.28 -9.34
N ASN A 2 -17.97 -0.89 -9.38
CA ASN A 2 -17.05 -1.30 -8.32
C ASN A 2 -15.80 -0.42 -8.38
N SER A 3 -15.23 -0.11 -7.22
CA SER A 3 -13.95 0.60 -7.15
C SER A 3 -12.83 -0.27 -7.72
N LEU A 4 -11.66 0.30 -8.02
CA LEU A 4 -10.51 -0.51 -8.42
C LEU A 4 -9.95 -1.31 -7.23
N CYS A 5 -10.15 -0.81 -6.01
CA CYS A 5 -9.59 -1.34 -4.77
C CYS A 5 -10.53 -1.14 -3.58
N GLN A 6 -10.19 -1.71 -2.44
CA GLN A 6 -10.89 -1.46 -1.18
C GLN A 6 -10.64 -0.03 -0.69
N LEU A 7 -11.68 0.63 -0.18
CA LEU A 7 -11.62 2.00 0.35
C LEU A 7 -12.05 2.04 1.82
N ALA A 8 -11.32 2.82 2.63
CA ALA A 8 -11.58 2.94 4.06
C ALA A 8 -12.64 3.99 4.42
N ALA A 9 -13.43 3.71 5.45
CA ALA A 9 -14.26 4.67 6.17
C ALA A 9 -13.43 5.51 7.15
N ASP A 10 -14.06 6.49 7.81
CA ASP A 10 -13.44 7.21 8.93
C ASP A 10 -13.66 6.44 10.23
N TRP A 11 -12.63 6.35 11.07
CA TRP A 11 -12.73 5.70 12.38
C TRP A 11 -13.54 6.54 13.36
N ARG A 12 -14.41 5.87 14.13
CA ARG A 12 -15.41 6.52 15.01
C ARG A 12 -15.18 6.27 16.51
N GLY A 13 -14.06 5.67 16.89
CA GLY A 13 -13.72 5.42 18.30
C GLY A 13 -13.87 3.97 18.74
N ASP A 14 -14.46 3.11 17.90
CA ASP A 14 -14.75 1.72 18.26
C ASP A 14 -13.60 0.79 17.88
N CYS A 15 -13.30 -0.17 18.75
CA CYS A 15 -12.42 -1.32 18.47
C CYS A 15 -13.19 -2.62 18.76
N PRO A 16 -13.03 -3.67 17.93
CA PRO A 16 -13.56 -5.00 18.25
C PRO A 16 -12.91 -5.54 19.54
N PRO A 17 -13.60 -6.39 20.32
CA PRO A 17 -13.02 -6.99 21.54
C PRO A 17 -11.74 -7.81 21.30
N ALA A 18 -11.57 -8.37 20.11
CA ALA A 18 -10.36 -9.10 19.70
C ALA A 18 -9.21 -8.18 19.29
N GLY A 19 -9.42 -6.86 19.31
CA GLY A 19 -8.51 -5.86 18.79
C GLY A 19 -8.72 -5.57 17.30
N ILE A 20 -7.97 -4.60 16.81
CA ILE A 20 -7.94 -4.16 15.41
C ILE A 20 -6.49 -4.08 14.93
N LEU A 21 -6.24 -4.50 13.69
CA LEU A 21 -4.92 -4.42 13.08
C LEU A 21 -4.66 -2.98 12.66
N ALA A 22 -3.55 -2.38 13.10
CA ALA A 22 -3.16 -1.02 12.78
C ALA A 22 -1.87 -1.00 11.95
N GLU A 23 -1.85 -0.17 10.92
CA GLU A 23 -0.68 0.13 10.11
C GLU A 23 -0.56 1.65 9.94
N GLU A 24 0.65 2.14 9.71
CA GLU A 24 0.83 3.55 9.38
C GLU A 24 0.08 3.91 8.09
N LYS A 25 -0.64 5.03 8.12
CA LYS A 25 -1.22 5.61 6.93
C LYS A 25 -0.17 6.47 6.21
N ILE A 26 0.37 5.93 5.12
CA ILE A 26 1.32 6.65 4.26
C ILE A 26 0.61 7.76 3.47
N ASP A 27 1.19 8.96 3.48
CA ASP A 27 0.71 10.13 2.73
C ASP A 27 1.31 10.14 1.32
N GLY A 28 0.72 9.34 0.43
CA GLY A 28 1.18 9.15 -0.94
C GLY A 28 0.03 9.05 -1.93
N TRP A 29 0.26 8.34 -3.03
CA TRP A 29 -0.77 7.98 -3.99
C TRP A 29 -1.03 6.47 -3.92
N ARG A 30 -2.27 6.09 -3.60
CA ARG A 30 -2.76 4.71 -3.71
C ARG A 30 -2.28 4.08 -5.01
N ALA A 31 -1.56 2.96 -4.91
CA ALA A 31 -0.93 2.28 -6.04
C ALA A 31 -1.30 0.79 -6.02
N LEU A 32 -1.77 0.30 -7.17
CA LEU A 32 -2.09 -1.11 -7.38
C LEU A 32 -1.15 -1.67 -8.43
N TYR A 33 -0.42 -2.72 -8.09
CA TYR A 33 0.26 -3.57 -9.04
C TYR A 33 -0.77 -4.47 -9.72
N LEU A 34 -0.98 -4.27 -11.01
CA LEU A 34 -1.96 -4.99 -11.82
C LEU A 34 -1.40 -5.23 -13.22
N ARG A 35 -1.80 -6.34 -13.83
CA ARG A 35 -1.59 -6.57 -15.26
C ARG A 35 -2.73 -5.96 -16.07
N ASP A 36 -2.38 -5.22 -17.12
CA ASP A 36 -3.39 -4.72 -18.06
C ASP A 36 -3.90 -5.81 -19.02
N HIS A 37 -4.78 -5.42 -19.95
CA HIS A 37 -5.36 -6.32 -20.95
C HIS A 37 -4.33 -6.96 -21.89
N THR A 38 -3.11 -6.41 -21.95
CA THR A 38 -1.99 -6.99 -22.72
C THR A 38 -1.17 -7.98 -21.89
N GLY A 39 -1.52 -8.16 -20.61
CA GLY A 39 -0.75 -8.96 -19.65
C GLY A 39 0.43 -8.21 -19.05
N THR A 40 0.57 -6.92 -19.32
CA THR A 40 1.73 -6.14 -18.89
C THR A 40 1.51 -5.59 -17.49
N ALA A 41 2.40 -5.93 -16.55
CA ALA A 41 2.33 -5.45 -15.16
C ALA A 41 2.73 -3.96 -15.06
N ARG A 42 1.93 -3.18 -14.32
CA ARG A 42 2.12 -1.74 -14.08
C ARG A 42 1.56 -1.36 -12.70
N LEU A 43 1.94 -0.18 -12.23
CA LEU A 43 1.28 0.48 -11.10
C LEU A 43 0.14 1.37 -11.60
N TYR A 44 -0.99 1.28 -10.93
CA TYR A 44 -2.19 2.08 -11.20
C TYR A 44 -2.65 2.81 -9.96
N THR A 45 -3.06 4.07 -10.13
CA THR A 45 -3.81 4.80 -9.11
C THR A 45 -5.17 4.15 -8.85
N ARG A 46 -5.83 4.50 -7.74
CA ARG A 46 -7.21 4.04 -7.45
C ARG A 46 -8.21 4.26 -8.59
N ASN A 47 -7.97 5.27 -9.44
CA ASN A 47 -8.83 5.64 -10.56
C ASN A 47 -8.38 5.02 -11.90
N GLY A 48 -7.35 4.16 -11.89
CA GLY A 48 -6.87 3.47 -13.08
C GLY A 48 -5.87 4.24 -13.94
N HIS A 49 -5.35 5.39 -13.48
CA HIS A 49 -4.25 6.07 -14.16
C HIS A 49 -2.90 5.39 -13.85
N ARG A 50 -2.05 5.24 -14.86
CA ARG A 50 -0.71 4.65 -14.71
C ARG A 50 0.20 5.54 -13.85
N ILE A 51 1.07 4.90 -13.07
CA ILE A 51 2.16 5.55 -12.34
C ILE A 51 3.47 5.18 -13.04
N GLU A 52 4.06 6.16 -13.72
CA GLU A 52 5.27 6.00 -14.54
C GLU A 52 6.56 6.20 -13.71
N GLY A 53 7.70 5.74 -14.25
CA GLY A 53 9.00 5.87 -13.60
C GLY A 53 9.17 4.98 -12.37
N THR A 54 8.59 3.78 -12.41
CA THR A 54 8.50 2.83 -11.28
C THR A 54 9.16 1.49 -11.61
N GLY A 55 10.12 1.47 -12.54
CA GLY A 55 10.74 0.23 -13.06
C GLY A 55 11.34 -0.66 -11.97
N HIS A 56 12.07 -0.07 -11.03
CA HIS A 56 12.67 -0.75 -9.88
C HIS A 56 11.63 -1.40 -8.96
N ILE A 57 10.50 -0.72 -8.74
CA ILE A 57 9.37 -1.25 -7.97
C ILE A 57 8.71 -2.41 -8.72
N LEU A 58 8.43 -2.22 -10.02
CA LEU A 58 7.80 -3.25 -10.85
C LEU A 58 8.64 -4.52 -10.94
N HIS A 59 9.96 -4.37 -10.95
CA HIS A 59 10.90 -5.49 -10.91
C HIS A 59 10.72 -6.30 -9.63
N GLN A 60 10.81 -5.66 -8.46
CA GLN A 60 10.68 -6.36 -7.18
C GLN A 60 9.29 -6.99 -6.99
N LEU A 61 8.21 -6.29 -7.38
CA LEU A 61 6.85 -6.82 -7.32
C LEU A 61 6.64 -7.99 -8.30
N ALA A 62 7.33 -8.01 -9.45
CA ALA A 62 7.29 -9.16 -10.36
C ALA A 62 7.98 -10.39 -9.78
N GLU A 63 9.04 -10.23 -8.99
CA GLU A 63 9.67 -11.33 -8.26
C GLU A 63 8.75 -11.88 -7.16
N MET A 64 8.02 -11.00 -6.46
CA MET A 64 6.99 -11.43 -5.50
C MET A 64 5.84 -12.19 -6.19
N GLU A 65 5.37 -11.73 -7.35
CA GLU A 65 4.37 -12.46 -8.15
C GLU A 65 4.91 -13.82 -8.62
N ARG A 66 6.18 -13.89 -9.01
CA ARG A 66 6.82 -15.17 -9.38
C ARG A 66 6.90 -16.12 -8.20
N ALA A 67 7.25 -15.64 -7.01
CA ALA A 67 7.27 -16.42 -5.78
C ALA A 67 5.89 -16.98 -5.42
N ALA A 68 4.81 -16.23 -5.72
CA ALA A 68 3.43 -16.70 -5.53
C ALA A 68 3.05 -17.86 -6.47
N GLY A 69 3.72 -17.98 -7.62
CA GLY A 69 3.40 -18.99 -8.62
C GLY A 69 2.08 -18.75 -9.37
N GLU A 70 1.45 -17.59 -9.16
CA GLU A 70 0.20 -17.18 -9.81
C GLU A 70 0.13 -15.66 -9.99
N LEU A 71 -0.83 -15.19 -10.80
CA LEU A 71 -0.97 -13.75 -11.05
C LEU A 71 -1.55 -13.04 -9.82
N MET A 72 -0.88 -11.97 -9.40
CA MET A 72 -1.18 -11.27 -8.15
C MET A 72 -1.61 -9.82 -8.39
N VAL A 73 -2.29 -9.29 -7.39
CA VAL A 73 -2.54 -7.87 -7.20
C VAL A 73 -1.93 -7.47 -5.87
N PHE A 74 -0.96 -6.57 -5.91
CA PHE A 74 -0.40 -5.96 -4.71
C PHE A 74 -1.00 -4.56 -4.52
N ASP A 75 -1.51 -4.29 -3.33
CA ASP A 75 -2.19 -3.06 -2.98
C ASP A 75 -1.36 -2.30 -1.96
N GLY A 76 -0.97 -1.08 -2.32
CA GLY A 76 -0.01 -0.29 -1.56
C GLY A 76 -0.15 1.21 -1.78
N GLU A 77 0.78 1.96 -1.22
CA GLU A 77 0.90 3.40 -1.44
C GLU A 77 2.23 3.69 -2.14
N PHE A 78 2.20 4.47 -3.22
CA PHE A 78 3.40 5.00 -3.85
C PHE A 78 3.75 6.35 -3.22
N GLN A 79 4.99 6.52 -2.79
CA GLN A 79 5.46 7.76 -2.19
C GLN A 79 6.89 8.09 -2.63
N ILE A 80 7.16 9.39 -2.74
CA ILE A 80 8.47 9.97 -3.03
C ILE A 80 8.84 10.94 -1.92
N ASP A 81 10.09 10.89 -1.48
CA ASP A 81 10.70 11.80 -0.50
C ASP A 81 9.86 11.98 0.77
N GLY A 82 9.13 10.94 1.20
CA GLY A 82 8.31 10.96 2.40
C GLY A 82 7.09 11.88 2.35
N ALA A 83 6.71 12.43 1.19
CA ALA A 83 5.70 13.49 1.10
C ALA A 83 4.75 13.38 -0.11
N LEU A 84 3.46 13.68 0.13
CA LEU A 84 2.45 13.75 -0.93
C LEU A 84 2.77 14.81 -2.00
N SER A 85 3.33 15.95 -1.60
CA SER A 85 3.67 17.04 -2.53
C SER A 85 4.75 16.63 -3.53
N ALA A 86 5.78 15.91 -3.08
CA ALA A 86 6.82 15.35 -3.93
C ALA A 86 6.26 14.24 -4.85
N THR A 87 5.45 13.35 -4.27
CA THR A 87 4.75 12.27 -5.00
C THR A 87 3.89 12.82 -6.13
N LYS A 88 3.10 13.87 -5.85
CA LYS A 88 2.26 14.55 -6.83
C LYS A 88 3.09 15.17 -7.97
N LYS A 89 4.15 15.92 -7.61
CA LYS A 89 5.04 16.56 -8.58
C LYS A 89 5.66 15.54 -9.54
N TRP A 90 6.06 14.38 -9.03
CA TRP A 90 6.56 13.30 -9.86
C TRP A 90 5.51 12.74 -10.81
N CYS A 91 4.35 12.34 -10.27
CA CYS A 91 3.31 11.69 -11.07
C CYS A 91 2.76 12.59 -12.18
N GLU A 92 2.70 13.91 -11.95
CA GLU A 92 2.20 14.87 -12.94
C GLU A 92 3.22 15.18 -14.04
N SER A 93 4.52 15.22 -13.73
CA SER A 93 5.53 15.62 -14.72
C SER A 93 6.96 15.14 -14.45
N GLY A 94 7.34 14.87 -13.20
CA GLY A 94 8.73 14.54 -12.85
C GLY A 94 9.29 13.33 -13.60
N TRP A 95 8.48 12.29 -13.81
CA TRP A 95 8.91 11.08 -14.54
C TRP A 95 9.33 11.35 -16.00
N LYS A 96 8.87 12.46 -16.61
CA LYS A 96 9.21 12.82 -18.01
C LYS A 96 10.67 13.21 -18.19
N ALA A 97 11.37 13.56 -17.11
CA ALA A 97 12.81 13.81 -17.14
C ALA A 97 13.63 12.53 -17.34
N GLY A 98 12.99 11.36 -17.34
CA GLY A 98 13.65 10.05 -17.38
C GLY A 98 13.99 9.53 -15.98
N GLY A 99 14.32 8.24 -15.91
CA GLY A 99 14.70 7.56 -14.67
C GLY A 99 13.52 7.05 -13.85
N GLU A 100 13.86 6.47 -12.70
CA GLU A 100 12.94 5.87 -11.75
C GLU A 100 12.99 6.58 -10.38
N ALA A 101 11.89 6.57 -9.62
CA ALA A 101 11.85 7.16 -8.27
C ALA A 101 10.79 6.56 -7.34
N GLY A 102 10.98 6.76 -6.03
CA GLY A 102 10.00 6.46 -5.00
C GLY A 102 10.03 5.04 -4.47
N GLN A 103 9.11 4.75 -3.56
CA GLN A 103 8.91 3.44 -2.95
C GLN A 103 7.44 3.04 -3.03
N PHE A 104 7.19 1.74 -2.99
CA PHE A 104 5.87 1.15 -2.83
C PHE A 104 5.73 0.58 -1.42
N PHE A 105 4.80 1.13 -0.65
CA PHE A 105 4.45 0.69 0.68
C PHE A 105 3.28 -0.29 0.61
N GLY A 106 3.59 -1.58 0.52
CA GLY A 106 2.60 -2.66 0.39
C GLY A 106 1.87 -2.95 1.70
N PHE A 107 0.54 -3.01 1.65
CA PHE A 107 -0.28 -3.30 2.83
C PHE A 107 -1.36 -4.37 2.62
N ASP A 108 -1.63 -4.81 1.40
CA ASP A 108 -2.55 -5.92 1.14
C ASP A 108 -2.21 -6.62 -0.19
N CYS A 109 -2.71 -7.84 -0.37
CA CYS A 109 -2.60 -8.58 -1.62
C CYS A 109 -3.77 -9.54 -1.82
N LEU A 110 -4.02 -9.88 -3.08
CA LEU A 110 -4.96 -10.92 -3.50
C LEU A 110 -4.55 -11.41 -4.89
N THR A 111 -5.05 -12.56 -5.30
CA THR A 111 -4.83 -13.05 -6.67
C THR A 111 -5.58 -12.16 -7.68
N LEU A 112 -5.11 -12.13 -8.92
CA LEU A 112 -5.81 -11.43 -10.00
C LEU A 112 -7.20 -12.03 -10.24
N SER A 113 -7.38 -13.32 -10.00
CA SER A 113 -8.67 -14.01 -10.12
C SER A 113 -9.68 -13.52 -9.07
N GLU A 114 -9.27 -13.42 -7.81
CA GLU A 114 -10.07 -12.86 -6.72
C GLU A 114 -10.41 -11.39 -6.99
N TRP A 115 -9.41 -10.60 -7.41
CA TRP A 115 -9.63 -9.19 -7.76
C TRP A 115 -10.68 -9.01 -8.86
N ARG A 116 -10.62 -9.84 -9.93
CA ARG A 116 -11.62 -9.86 -11.01
C ARG A 116 -13.01 -10.24 -10.51
N SER A 117 -13.08 -11.16 -9.55
CA SER A 117 -14.32 -11.60 -8.88
C SER A 117 -14.91 -10.54 -7.95
N GLY A 118 -14.17 -9.45 -7.68
CA GLY A 118 -14.64 -8.34 -6.84
C GLY A 118 -14.01 -8.31 -5.45
N GLY A 119 -13.24 -9.33 -5.08
CA GLY A 119 -12.74 -9.52 -3.73
C GLY A 119 -12.44 -10.97 -3.39
N THR A 120 -12.14 -11.20 -2.11
CA THR A 120 -11.90 -12.53 -1.53
C THR A 120 -12.40 -12.55 -0.10
N ASP A 121 -12.87 -13.70 0.37
CA ASP A 121 -13.24 -13.92 1.77
C ASP A 121 -12.04 -14.30 2.64
N ARG A 122 -10.85 -14.49 2.06
CA ARG A 122 -9.61 -14.68 2.81
C ARG A 122 -9.41 -13.50 3.76
N SER A 123 -9.15 -13.77 5.04
CA SER A 123 -9.02 -12.76 6.09
C SER A 123 -7.92 -11.73 5.79
N ALA A 124 -8.01 -10.54 6.37
CA ALA A 124 -6.99 -9.50 6.20
C ALA A 124 -5.65 -9.91 6.80
N ILE A 125 -5.66 -10.65 7.91
CA ILE A 125 -4.44 -11.18 8.53
C ILE A 125 -3.76 -12.24 7.66
N ASP A 126 -4.52 -13.13 7.02
CA ASP A 126 -3.95 -14.13 6.10
C ASP A 126 -3.37 -13.47 4.86
N ARG A 127 -4.08 -12.50 4.26
CA ARG A 127 -3.56 -11.72 3.12
C ARG A 127 -2.29 -10.97 3.49
N LYS A 128 -2.22 -10.42 4.71
CA LYS A 128 -1.02 -9.75 5.22
C LYS A 128 0.15 -10.72 5.41
N ALA A 129 -0.10 -11.91 5.97
CA ALA A 129 0.91 -12.95 6.13
C ALA A 129 1.47 -13.41 4.78
N ILE A 130 0.60 -13.62 3.78
CA ILE A 130 1.03 -13.95 2.40
C ILE A 130 1.89 -12.84 1.83
N LEU A 131 1.47 -11.58 1.95
CA LEU A 131 2.25 -10.45 1.44
C LEU A 131 3.66 -10.41 2.04
N LYS A 132 3.80 -10.66 3.35
CA LYS A 132 5.10 -10.72 4.03
C LYS A 132 5.94 -11.90 3.52
N ASP A 133 5.36 -13.10 3.48
CA ASP A 133 6.03 -14.31 3.00
C ASP A 133 6.53 -14.18 1.55
N LEU A 134 5.72 -13.58 0.67
CA LEU A 134 6.10 -13.30 -0.71
C LEU A 134 7.25 -12.29 -0.80
N ALA A 135 7.26 -11.26 0.04
CA ALA A 135 8.34 -10.28 0.08
C ALA A 135 9.65 -10.88 0.61
N GLU A 136 9.57 -11.81 1.56
CA GLU A 136 10.73 -12.53 2.12
C GLU A 136 11.27 -13.60 1.15
N THR A 137 10.37 -14.27 0.42
CA THR A 137 10.72 -15.33 -0.55
C THR A 137 11.23 -14.76 -1.87
N ALA A 138 10.80 -13.55 -2.26
CA ALA A 138 11.21 -12.92 -3.50
C ALA A 138 12.73 -12.76 -3.57
N GLN A 139 13.34 -13.44 -4.52
CA GLN A 139 14.77 -13.28 -4.83
C GLN A 139 14.91 -12.14 -5.82
N SER A 140 15.32 -10.97 -5.35
CA SER A 140 15.64 -9.85 -6.24
C SER A 140 17.12 -9.89 -6.59
N ASP A 141 17.41 -9.97 -7.89
CA ASP A 141 18.72 -9.60 -8.41
C ASP A 141 18.91 -8.08 -8.25
N ALA A 142 20.16 -7.63 -8.43
CA ALA A 142 20.48 -6.21 -8.38
C ALA A 142 19.77 -5.43 -9.50
N TRP A 143 19.11 -4.32 -9.13
CA TRP A 143 18.51 -3.42 -10.10
C TRP A 143 19.53 -2.42 -10.67
N GLU A 144 19.59 -2.31 -11.99
CA GLU A 144 20.40 -1.29 -12.67
C GLU A 144 19.60 0.00 -12.87
N TRP A 145 19.98 1.04 -12.13
CA TRP A 145 19.34 2.34 -12.19
C TRP A 145 19.68 3.10 -13.47
N ARG A 146 18.65 3.61 -14.16
CA ARG A 146 18.87 4.43 -15.37
C ARG A 146 19.39 5.82 -15.02
N PRO A 147 20.14 6.48 -15.92
CA PRO A 147 20.53 7.88 -15.75
C PRO A 147 19.31 8.78 -15.46
N GLY A 148 19.44 9.67 -14.47
CA GLY A 148 18.37 10.59 -14.06
C GLY A 148 17.42 10.05 -12.99
N SER A 149 17.59 8.80 -12.55
CA SER A 149 16.81 8.22 -11.44
C SER A 149 17.04 8.93 -10.11
N ARG A 150 16.00 9.00 -9.28
CA ARG A 150 16.03 9.53 -7.91
C ARG A 150 15.80 8.38 -6.93
N GLY A 151 16.51 8.36 -5.81
CA GLY A 151 16.48 7.24 -4.86
C GLY A 151 17.60 6.20 -5.09
N ARG A 152 18.44 6.39 -6.13
CA ARG A 152 19.71 5.66 -6.27
C ARG A 152 20.63 5.88 -5.05
N ASP A 153 20.65 7.11 -4.55
CA ASP A 153 21.65 7.57 -3.58
C ASP A 153 21.28 7.18 -2.13
N ASP A 154 19.99 6.96 -1.85
CA ASP A 154 19.49 6.67 -0.50
C ASP A 154 19.43 5.17 -0.18
N LEU A 155 19.70 4.29 -1.17
CA LEU A 155 19.65 2.82 -1.07
C LEU A 155 18.35 2.29 -0.42
N LEU A 156 17.26 3.05 -0.51
CA LEU A 156 15.98 2.67 0.05
C LEU A 156 15.39 1.49 -0.73
N PRO A 157 14.79 0.50 -0.05
CA PRO A 157 14.18 -0.64 -0.73
C PRO A 157 13.01 -0.17 -1.63
N PRO A 158 12.92 -0.63 -2.89
CA PRO A 158 11.83 -0.26 -3.81
C PRO A 158 10.45 -0.61 -3.24
N VAL A 159 10.34 -1.77 -2.60
CA VAL A 159 9.12 -2.25 -1.94
C VAL A 159 9.35 -2.38 -0.44
N VAL A 160 8.45 -1.79 0.35
CA VAL A 160 8.39 -1.91 1.80
C VAL A 160 7.05 -2.51 2.18
N ILE A 161 7.03 -3.64 2.88
CA ILE A 161 5.79 -4.16 3.47
C ILE A 161 5.56 -3.43 4.79
N LEU A 162 4.44 -2.72 4.92
CA LEU A 162 4.16 -1.95 6.12
C LEU A 162 4.10 -2.88 7.34
N PRO A 163 4.75 -2.54 8.46
CA PRO A 163 4.54 -3.29 9.70
C PRO A 163 3.11 -3.06 10.20
N ASP A 164 2.59 -4.09 10.87
CA ASP A 164 1.31 -4.03 11.56
C ASP A 164 1.51 -4.25 13.06
N LEU A 165 0.56 -3.73 13.84
CA LEU A 165 0.45 -3.94 15.27
C LEU A 165 -1.01 -4.10 15.68
N TRP A 166 -1.24 -4.59 16.89
CA TRP A 166 -2.57 -4.73 17.46
C TRP A 166 -2.91 -3.56 18.38
N CYS A 167 -4.07 -2.97 18.17
CA CYS A 167 -4.70 -2.06 19.13
C CYS A 167 -5.94 -2.75 19.71
N PHE A 168 -6.04 -2.84 21.04
CA PHE A 168 -7.15 -3.53 21.71
C PHE A 168 -8.27 -2.57 22.11
N ASP A 169 -7.96 -1.28 22.24
CA ASP A 169 -8.96 -0.25 22.53
C ASP A 169 -8.66 1.10 21.84
N ALA A 170 -9.55 2.06 22.05
CA ALA A 170 -9.41 3.41 21.52
C ALA A 170 -8.17 4.15 22.06
N GLY A 171 -7.74 3.85 23.28
CA GLY A 171 -6.55 4.41 23.90
C GLY A 171 -5.28 3.97 23.18
N ASP A 172 -5.17 2.69 22.82
CA ASP A 172 -4.08 2.15 22.01
C ASP A 172 -4.01 2.85 20.64
N VAL A 173 -5.16 2.93 19.94
CA VAL A 173 -5.26 3.60 18.64
C VAL A 173 -4.79 5.06 18.72
N LEU A 174 -5.25 5.81 19.73
CA LEU A 174 -4.89 7.22 19.87
C LEU A 174 -3.43 7.41 20.29
N THR A 175 -2.89 6.52 21.12
CA THR A 175 -1.47 6.54 21.50
C THR A 175 -0.59 6.35 20.28
N GLU A 176 -0.90 5.35 19.46
CA GLU A 176 -0.13 5.04 18.26
C GLU A 176 -0.32 6.11 17.17
N ALA A 177 -1.54 6.63 16.97
CA ALA A 177 -1.78 7.72 16.03
C ALA A 177 -0.98 8.98 16.41
N ARG A 178 -0.90 9.33 17.70
CA ARG A 178 -0.08 10.45 18.20
C ARG A 178 1.41 10.21 17.97
N ARG A 179 1.89 8.97 18.13
CA ARG A 179 3.29 8.60 17.81
C ARG A 179 3.61 8.88 16.34
N VAL A 180 2.73 8.46 15.42
CA VAL A 180 2.89 8.71 13.97
C VAL A 180 2.85 10.21 13.67
N TRP A 181 1.91 10.96 14.25
CA TRP A 181 1.82 12.42 14.03
C TRP A 181 3.04 13.18 14.55
N ALA A 182 3.60 12.77 15.69
CA ALA A 182 4.82 13.37 16.24
C ALA A 182 6.04 13.18 15.31
N GLN A 183 5.99 12.17 14.43
CA GLN A 183 7.00 11.89 13.41
C GLN A 183 6.65 12.53 12.05
N GLY A 184 5.54 13.27 11.96
CA GLY A 184 5.08 13.93 10.74
C GLY A 184 4.27 13.05 9.78
N GLY A 185 3.92 11.82 10.18
CA GLY A 185 3.08 10.92 9.38
C GLY A 185 1.59 11.30 9.38
N GLU A 186 0.81 10.75 8.46
CA GLU A 186 -0.61 11.12 8.28
C GLU A 186 -1.51 10.60 9.41
N GLY A 187 -1.22 9.40 9.91
CA GLY A 187 -2.00 8.72 10.95
C GLY A 187 -2.02 7.21 10.75
N LEU A 188 -3.17 6.57 11.01
CA LEU A 188 -3.30 5.11 10.99
C LEU A 188 -4.37 4.63 10.01
N MET A 189 -4.09 3.47 9.42
CA MET A 189 -5.06 2.59 8.78
C MET A 189 -5.38 1.45 9.74
N LEU A 190 -6.66 1.31 10.07
CA LEU A 190 -7.18 0.27 10.95
C LEU A 190 -7.95 -0.75 10.13
N LYS A 191 -7.71 -2.03 10.36
CA LYS A 191 -8.30 -3.14 9.61
C LYS A 191 -8.89 -4.19 10.56
N ASP A 192 -10.13 -4.58 10.29
CA ASP A 192 -10.70 -5.82 10.82
C ASP A 192 -9.90 -7.00 10.28
N ALA A 193 -9.22 -7.72 11.17
CA ALA A 193 -8.28 -8.79 10.83
C ALA A 193 -8.96 -9.97 10.12
N GLU A 194 -10.24 -10.23 10.44
CA GLU A 194 -11.01 -11.36 9.91
C GLU A 194 -11.76 -11.01 8.61
N ALA A 195 -11.76 -9.73 8.23
CA ALA A 195 -12.54 -9.28 7.08
C ALA A 195 -11.88 -9.65 5.74
N GLY A 196 -12.73 -10.11 4.81
CA GLY A 196 -12.39 -10.25 3.40
C GLY A 196 -12.04 -8.92 2.71
N TYR A 197 -11.48 -9.02 1.50
CA TYR A 197 -11.24 -7.88 0.62
C TYR A 197 -12.44 -7.66 -0.29
N GLN A 198 -12.86 -6.41 -0.48
CA GLN A 198 -13.92 -6.01 -1.38
C GLN A 198 -13.52 -4.74 -2.13
N ARG A 199 -13.76 -4.72 -3.45
CA ARG A 199 -13.55 -3.55 -4.32
C ARG A 199 -14.63 -2.47 -4.14
N ALA A 200 -14.80 -2.03 -2.90
CA ALA A 200 -15.79 -1.05 -2.47
C ALA A 200 -15.30 -0.27 -1.24
N ARG A 201 -16.07 0.74 -0.83
CA ARG A 201 -15.88 1.36 0.48
C ARG A 201 -16.48 0.47 1.55
N VAL A 202 -15.68 0.08 2.53
CA VAL A 202 -16.08 -0.83 3.60
C VAL A 202 -15.81 -0.24 4.98
N LYS A 203 -16.49 -0.75 5.99
CA LYS A 203 -16.23 -0.43 7.40
C LYS A 203 -15.12 -1.27 8.02
N ALA A 204 -14.78 -2.39 7.38
CA ALA A 204 -13.67 -3.25 7.78
C ALA A 204 -12.33 -2.52 7.71
N TRP A 205 -12.22 -1.47 6.89
CA TRP A 205 -11.08 -0.57 6.88
C TRP A 205 -11.50 0.82 7.33
N GLN A 206 -10.74 1.37 8.27
CA GLN A 206 -10.99 2.68 8.84
C GLN A 206 -9.68 3.47 8.89
N LYS A 207 -9.77 4.79 8.92
CA LYS A 207 -8.59 5.65 8.99
C LYS A 207 -8.72 6.66 10.12
N VAL A 208 -7.59 6.93 10.76
CA VAL A 208 -7.39 7.98 11.77
C VAL A 208 -6.37 8.95 11.20
N LYS A 209 -6.64 10.25 11.21
CA LYS A 209 -5.79 11.26 10.56
C LYS A 209 -5.52 12.46 11.46
N GLN A 210 -4.36 13.07 11.24
CA GLN A 210 -4.05 14.39 11.77
C GLN A 210 -5.03 15.42 11.18
N GLY A 211 -5.51 16.36 12.00
CA GLY A 211 -6.55 17.31 11.62
C GLY A 211 -7.98 16.74 11.61
N GLY A 212 -8.14 15.46 11.96
CA GLY A 212 -9.44 14.82 12.17
C GLY A 212 -10.04 15.13 13.56
N PRO A 213 -11.22 14.55 13.88
CA PRO A 213 -11.88 14.78 15.17
C PRO A 213 -11.06 14.31 16.38
N TRP A 214 -10.04 13.48 16.16
CA TRP A 214 -9.23 12.82 17.19
C TRP A 214 -7.85 13.46 17.41
N SER A 215 -7.51 14.52 16.66
CA SER A 215 -6.18 15.14 16.69
C SER A 215 -6.09 16.34 17.63
N ARG A 216 -6.97 16.44 18.62
CA ARG A 216 -7.01 17.52 19.63
C ARG A 216 -6.69 16.98 21.01
#